data_AF-A0A085N8J0-F1
#
_entry.id   AF-A0A085N8J0-F1
#
_cell.length_a   1.000
_cell.length_b   1.000
_cell.length_c   1.000
_cell.angle_alpha   90.00
_cell.angle_beta   90.00
_cell.angle_gamma   90.00
#
_symmetry.space_group_name_H-M   'P 1'
#
loop_
_entity.id
_entity.type
_entity.pdbx_description
1 polymer ?
#
loop_
_entity_poly.entity_id
_entity_poly.type
_entity_poly.pdbx_seq_one_letter_code
_entity_poly.pdbx_strand_id
1 'polypeptide(L)'
;MRKMFLPLLLVLLPLNAAIKVGLRSVETTLTDEDRELIKTELNNFRAGRGSSNMHCLTEWSTELEESAANATAECTSEPYKIQQGTAAIYVANENNDLKEIIAELAQMAAKYNYAYNKCTQDDDSPCENYKQFVWWEGGKFGCKMTTCKTPPSYVATLLTCAFEKAINPDAGQPFATGTQCTFCSSGTTCANKLCCDGPIPSPVENSCGEKPTNLIPLYRLVHTTRNDTMLTTSEERRIELIGKSYADKGIFGYIAKDMDATACPYLKPLIALKRKAAELYVYVAAEEFKIEYEANSYEVANVLGYVVPSEGQCAASLKAYQFRRSTLNQYYYTVDSVDAAEILEKKGTFVVYSLVHTPFVLWHQP
;
A
#
# COMPACT_ATOMS: atom_id res chain seq x y z
N MET A 1 -21.04 11.58 93.86
CA MET A 1 -19.87 11.05 93.12
C MET A 1 -20.32 9.90 92.21
N ARG A 2 -20.45 10.12 90.90
CA ARG A 2 -20.20 9.10 89.86
C ARG A 2 -20.27 9.73 88.48
N LYS A 3 -19.32 9.27 87.65
CA LYS A 3 -18.80 9.90 86.44
C LYS A 3 -19.74 9.79 85.24
N MET A 4 -19.68 10.83 84.42
CA MET A 4 -20.11 10.94 83.03
C MET A 4 -19.33 9.93 82.16
N PHE A 5 -20.02 9.11 81.37
CA PHE A 5 -19.44 8.39 80.23
C PHE A 5 -20.50 8.28 79.12
N LEU A 6 -20.16 8.88 77.99
CA LEU A 6 -20.87 8.86 76.70
C LEU A 6 -20.55 7.53 75.98
N PRO A 7 -21.53 6.75 75.49
CA PRO A 7 -21.23 5.63 74.61
C PRO A 7 -21.24 6.10 73.16
N LEU A 8 -20.09 5.89 72.53
CA LEU A 8 -19.73 6.10 71.15
C LEU A 8 -20.65 5.28 70.21
N LEU A 9 -21.21 5.92 69.19
CA LEU A 9 -21.89 5.28 68.06
C LEU A 9 -20.88 4.40 67.30
N LEU A 10 -21.07 3.08 67.29
CA LEU A 10 -20.45 2.19 66.29
C LEU A 10 -21.50 1.86 65.22
N VAL A 11 -21.43 2.59 64.10
CA VAL A 11 -22.13 2.23 62.87
C VAL A 11 -21.32 1.11 62.22
N LEU A 12 -21.81 -0.13 62.34
CA LEU A 12 -21.32 -1.27 61.55
C LEU A 12 -21.82 -1.10 60.11
N LEU A 13 -21.00 -0.47 59.26
CA LEU A 13 -21.12 -0.60 57.82
C LEU A 13 -20.72 -2.03 57.44
N PRO A 14 -21.59 -2.84 56.82
CA PRO A 14 -21.14 -4.08 56.21
C PRO A 14 -20.22 -3.69 55.04
N LEU A 15 -18.92 -3.94 55.21
CA LEU A 15 -17.97 -3.96 54.12
C LEU A 15 -18.38 -5.14 53.22
N ASN A 16 -19.26 -4.89 52.25
CA ASN A 16 -19.44 -5.79 51.11
C ASN A 16 -18.15 -5.73 50.29
N ALA A 17 -17.11 -6.42 50.78
CA ALA A 17 -16.04 -6.89 49.93
C ALA A 17 -16.67 -7.96 49.03
N ALA A 18 -17.24 -7.51 47.91
CA ALA A 18 -17.46 -8.40 46.79
C ALA A 18 -16.09 -8.98 46.44
N ILE A 19 -15.87 -10.25 46.79
CA ILE A 19 -14.75 -11.03 46.31
C ILE A 19 -14.97 -11.11 44.79
N LYS A 20 -14.39 -10.17 44.03
CA LYS A 20 -14.15 -10.40 42.62
C LYS A 20 -13.24 -11.62 42.59
N VAL A 21 -13.80 -12.79 42.30
CA VAL A 21 -13.02 -13.91 41.75
C VAL A 21 -12.61 -13.43 40.34
N GLY A 22 -11.66 -12.48 40.33
CA GLY A 22 -11.28 -11.73 39.15
C GLY A 22 -10.29 -12.53 38.35
N LEU A 23 -10.43 -12.50 37.02
CA LEU A 23 -9.38 -12.89 36.10
C LEU A 23 -8.07 -12.23 36.55
N ARG A 24 -7.02 -13.03 36.73
CA ARG A 24 -5.67 -12.54 37.02
C ARG A 24 -4.85 -12.60 35.74
N SER A 25 -4.31 -11.46 35.32
CA SER A 25 -3.23 -11.41 34.34
C SER A 25 -1.91 -11.71 35.03
N VAL A 26 -1.12 -12.59 34.43
CA VAL A 26 0.28 -12.83 34.78
C VAL A 26 1.08 -12.46 33.54
N GLU A 27 1.84 -11.38 33.64
CA GLU A 27 2.71 -10.93 32.55
C GLU A 27 3.95 -11.81 32.47
N THR A 28 4.30 -12.22 31.25
CA THR A 28 5.58 -12.86 30.98
C THR A 28 6.55 -11.83 30.43
N THR A 29 7.73 -11.73 31.02
CA THR A 29 8.81 -10.88 30.50
C THR A 29 9.40 -11.53 29.26
N LEU A 30 9.36 -10.82 28.13
CA LEU A 30 10.04 -11.22 26.90
C LEU A 30 11.52 -10.81 26.99
N THR A 31 12.41 -11.76 26.71
CA THR A 31 13.84 -11.53 26.54
C THR A 31 14.13 -10.94 25.14
N ASP A 32 15.35 -10.46 24.91
CA ASP A 32 15.73 -9.98 23.57
C ASP A 32 15.72 -11.10 22.53
N GLU A 33 16.03 -12.34 22.95
CA GLU A 33 15.90 -13.54 22.10
C GLU A 33 14.44 -13.80 21.73
N ASP A 34 13.51 -13.65 22.69
CA ASP A 34 12.08 -13.76 22.43
C ASP A 34 11.59 -12.69 21.45
N ARG A 35 12.04 -11.44 21.63
CA ARG A 35 11.70 -10.31 20.74
C ARG A 35 12.13 -10.58 19.30
N GLU A 36 13.37 -11.04 19.11
CA GLU A 36 13.89 -11.39 17.77
C GLU A 36 13.20 -12.63 17.19
N LEU A 37 12.85 -13.62 18.01
CA LEU A 37 12.07 -14.78 17.59
C LEU A 37 10.68 -14.36 17.09
N ILE A 38 9.96 -13.54 17.86
CA ILE A 38 8.63 -13.03 17.49
C ILE A 38 8.72 -12.26 16.17
N LYS A 39 9.67 -11.34 16.03
CA LYS A 39 9.92 -10.59 14.79
C LYS A 39 10.14 -11.53 13.60
N THR A 40 10.98 -12.54 13.79
CA THR A 40 11.32 -13.50 12.74
C THR A 40 10.11 -14.32 12.31
N GLU A 41 9.36 -14.89 13.25
CA GLU A 41 8.21 -15.74 12.94
C GLU A 41 7.04 -14.93 12.34
N LEU A 42 6.78 -13.72 12.82
CA LEU A 42 5.76 -12.84 12.22
C LEU A 42 6.13 -12.43 10.79
N ASN A 43 7.39 -12.07 10.54
CA ASN A 43 7.85 -11.76 9.18
C ASN A 43 7.81 -13.00 8.27
N ASN A 44 8.19 -14.18 8.75
CA ASN A 44 8.06 -15.44 7.99
C ASN A 44 6.60 -15.73 7.63
N PHE A 45 5.67 -15.52 8.57
CA PHE A 45 4.25 -15.70 8.33
C PHE A 45 3.73 -14.74 7.25
N ARG A 46 4.11 -13.45 7.33
CA ARG A 46 3.79 -12.40 6.35
C ARG A 46 4.36 -12.71 4.96
N ALA A 47 5.62 -13.14 4.88
CA ALA A 47 6.29 -13.53 3.63
C ALA A 47 5.59 -14.69 2.92
N GLY A 48 4.98 -15.59 3.69
CA GLY A 48 4.23 -16.74 3.19
C GLY A 48 2.85 -16.41 2.58
N ARG A 49 2.40 -15.15 2.59
CA ARG A 49 1.03 -14.79 2.13
C ARG A 49 0.89 -14.63 0.61
N GLY A 50 1.97 -14.73 -0.16
CA GLY A 50 1.92 -14.52 -1.63
C GLY A 50 1.57 -13.07 -2.00
N SER A 51 2.04 -12.12 -1.18
CA SER A 51 1.80 -10.69 -1.38
C SER A 51 2.89 -10.06 -2.24
N SER A 52 2.49 -9.10 -3.07
CA SER A 52 3.37 -8.31 -3.93
C SER A 52 3.86 -7.00 -3.29
N ASN A 53 3.23 -6.54 -2.20
CA ASN A 53 3.51 -5.27 -1.53
C ASN A 53 3.78 -5.38 -0.03
N MET A 54 3.99 -6.59 0.52
CA MET A 54 4.12 -6.76 1.97
C MET A 54 5.43 -6.18 2.50
N HIS A 55 5.35 -5.17 3.36
CA HIS A 55 6.51 -4.58 4.04
C HIS A 55 6.90 -5.35 5.30
N CYS A 56 8.17 -5.23 5.68
CA CYS A 56 8.72 -5.87 6.87
C CYS A 56 8.26 -5.21 8.16
N LEU A 57 8.07 -6.01 9.20
CA LEU A 57 8.14 -5.52 10.57
C LEU A 57 9.62 -5.27 10.90
N THR A 58 9.95 -4.03 11.26
CA THR A 58 11.34 -3.55 11.31
C THR A 58 11.94 -3.66 12.70
N GLU A 59 12.03 -2.57 13.44
CA GLU A 59 12.59 -2.55 14.78
C GLU A 59 11.52 -2.73 15.86
N TRP A 60 11.95 -3.34 16.97
CA TRP A 60 11.12 -3.46 18.16
C TRP A 60 10.99 -2.09 18.83
N SER A 61 9.76 -1.67 19.13
CA SER A 61 9.49 -0.43 19.86
C SER A 61 8.99 -0.74 21.27
N THR A 62 9.70 -0.22 22.27
CA THR A 62 9.27 -0.33 23.67
C THR A 62 7.96 0.41 23.94
N GLU A 63 7.70 1.51 23.22
CA GLU A 63 6.42 2.24 23.30
C GLU A 63 5.26 1.39 22.78
N LEU A 64 5.48 0.64 21.69
CA LEU A 64 4.48 -0.28 21.15
C LEU A 64 4.33 -1.54 22.01
N GLU A 65 5.40 -2.03 22.65
CA GLU A 65 5.32 -3.10 23.66
C GLU A 65 4.45 -2.67 24.87
N GLU A 66 4.61 -1.43 25.34
CA GLU A 66 3.75 -0.87 26.39
C GLU A 66 2.30 -0.71 25.91
N SER A 67 2.09 -0.24 24.68
CA SER A 67 0.76 -0.17 24.06
C SER A 67 0.10 -1.56 23.97
N ALA A 68 0.86 -2.61 23.63
CA ALA A 68 0.38 -3.98 23.61
C ALA A 68 0.03 -4.50 25.01
N ALA A 69 0.80 -4.12 26.04
CA ALA A 69 0.49 -4.44 27.42
C ALA A 69 -0.84 -3.81 27.87
N ASN A 70 -1.03 -2.51 27.61
CA ASN A 70 -2.25 -1.78 27.95
C ASN A 70 -3.50 -2.34 27.25
N ALA A 71 -3.33 -2.84 26.03
CA ALA A 71 -4.37 -3.54 25.28
C ALA A 71 -4.88 -4.84 25.95
N THR A 72 -4.06 -5.47 26.80
CA THR A 72 -4.37 -6.75 27.49
C THR A 72 -4.53 -6.63 29.00
N ALA A 73 -4.43 -5.42 29.57
CA ALA A 73 -4.35 -5.19 31.01
C ALA A 73 -5.54 -5.76 31.79
N GLU A 74 -6.68 -5.92 31.13
CA GLU A 74 -7.85 -6.59 31.69
C GLU A 74 -8.07 -7.86 30.86
N CYS A 75 -7.60 -9.00 31.36
CA CYS A 75 -8.02 -10.30 30.85
C CYS A 75 -9.57 -10.32 30.81
N THR A 76 -10.16 -10.13 29.62
CA THR A 76 -11.60 -10.04 29.42
C THR A 76 -12.13 -11.32 28.77
N SER A 77 -13.45 -11.49 28.74
CA SER A 77 -14.10 -12.55 27.96
C SER A 77 -13.99 -12.34 26.44
N GLU A 78 -13.41 -11.22 25.98
CA GLU A 78 -13.35 -10.82 24.56
C GLU A 78 -11.89 -10.47 24.19
N PRO A 79 -10.98 -11.47 24.14
CA PRO A 79 -9.53 -11.26 24.03
C PRO A 79 -9.07 -10.59 22.73
N TYR A 80 -9.98 -10.40 21.78
CA TYR A 80 -9.73 -9.88 20.44
C TYR A 80 -10.34 -8.51 20.18
N LYS A 81 -11.09 -7.92 21.14
CA LYS A 81 -11.56 -6.54 21.04
C LYS A 81 -10.47 -5.59 21.52
N ILE A 82 -9.59 -5.23 20.61
CA ILE A 82 -8.39 -4.46 20.93
C ILE A 82 -8.40 -3.12 20.18
N GLN A 83 -7.66 -2.16 20.69
CA GLN A 83 -7.59 -0.79 20.17
C GLN A 83 -7.04 -0.76 18.74
N GLN A 84 -7.34 0.29 17.99
CA GLN A 84 -6.80 0.47 16.63
C GLN A 84 -5.28 0.34 16.62
N GLY A 85 -4.74 -0.47 15.70
CA GLY A 85 -3.30 -0.72 15.59
C GLY A 85 -2.77 -1.84 16.51
N THR A 86 -3.64 -2.59 17.18
CA THR A 86 -3.25 -3.74 17.99
C THR A 86 -3.97 -5.01 17.55
N ALA A 87 -3.34 -6.16 17.77
CA ALA A 87 -3.93 -7.47 17.55
C ALA A 87 -3.35 -8.52 18.50
N ALA A 88 -4.16 -9.51 18.87
CA ALA A 88 -3.76 -10.63 19.71
C ALA A 88 -3.90 -11.97 19.00
N ILE A 89 -3.03 -12.89 19.42
CA ILE A 89 -3.15 -14.31 19.18
C ILE A 89 -3.51 -14.94 20.52
N TYR A 90 -4.57 -15.76 20.53
CA TYR A 90 -5.10 -16.38 21.75
C TYR A 90 -4.96 -17.90 21.68
N VAL A 91 -4.44 -18.48 22.76
CA VAL A 91 -4.32 -19.92 22.96
C VAL A 91 -5.07 -20.32 24.23
N ALA A 92 -5.97 -21.30 24.15
CA ALA A 92 -6.88 -21.71 25.24
C ALA A 92 -6.22 -22.61 26.30
N ASN A 93 -4.96 -22.37 26.62
CA ASN A 93 -4.18 -23.03 27.68
C ASN A 93 -2.97 -22.18 28.06
N GLU A 94 -2.29 -22.53 29.14
CA GLU A 94 -0.95 -22.00 29.43
C GLU A 94 0.01 -22.55 28.37
N ASN A 95 0.59 -21.65 27.59
CA ASN A 95 1.63 -21.95 26.62
C ASN A 95 2.73 -20.88 26.72
N ASN A 96 3.99 -21.30 26.70
CA ASN A 96 5.17 -20.44 26.70
C ASN A 96 6.03 -20.65 25.44
N ASP A 97 5.66 -21.56 24.54
CA ASP A 97 6.31 -21.74 23.25
C ASP A 97 5.79 -20.68 22.26
N LEU A 98 6.62 -19.67 22.01
CA LEU A 98 6.30 -18.56 21.11
C LEU A 98 6.03 -19.02 19.68
N LYS A 99 6.66 -20.10 19.19
CA LYS A 99 6.43 -20.60 17.84
C LYS A 99 5.07 -21.26 17.74
N GLU A 100 4.67 -22.05 18.73
CA GLU A 100 3.34 -22.63 18.79
C GLU A 100 2.26 -21.56 18.87
N ILE A 101 2.47 -20.54 19.72
CA ILE A 101 1.54 -19.41 19.83
C ILE A 101 1.41 -18.69 18.48
N ILE A 102 2.53 -18.34 17.82
CA ILE A 102 2.49 -17.62 16.54
C ILE A 102 1.89 -18.48 15.41
N ALA A 103 2.04 -19.81 15.46
CA ALA A 103 1.46 -20.72 14.48
C ALA A 103 -0.08 -20.67 14.44
N GLU A 104 -0.75 -20.24 15.51
CA GLU A 104 -2.21 -20.03 15.54
C GLU A 104 -2.70 -18.98 14.53
N LEU A 105 -1.81 -18.11 14.02
CA LEU A 105 -2.14 -17.22 12.90
C LEU A 105 -2.63 -17.98 11.67
N ALA A 106 -2.22 -19.24 11.46
CA ALA A 106 -2.74 -20.07 10.38
C ALA A 106 -4.24 -20.40 10.55
N GLN A 107 -4.69 -20.63 11.79
CA GLN A 107 -6.09 -20.86 12.11
C GLN A 107 -6.91 -19.58 11.97
N MET A 108 -6.34 -18.44 12.39
CA MET A 108 -6.97 -17.13 12.20
C MET A 108 -7.11 -16.79 10.71
N ALA A 109 -6.10 -17.11 9.89
CA ALA A 109 -6.13 -16.92 8.44
C ALA A 109 -7.25 -17.72 7.76
N ALA A 110 -7.55 -18.93 8.24
CA ALA A 110 -8.63 -19.77 7.70
C ALA A 110 -10.03 -19.15 7.89
N LYS A 111 -10.15 -18.16 8.78
CA LYS A 111 -11.40 -17.42 9.05
C LYS A 111 -11.57 -16.19 8.15
N TYR A 112 -10.61 -15.88 7.28
CA TYR A 112 -10.67 -14.73 6.37
C TYR A 112 -10.76 -15.17 4.91
N ASN A 113 -11.81 -14.72 4.22
CA ASN A 113 -11.96 -14.87 2.78
C ASN A 113 -11.41 -13.63 2.06
N TYR A 114 -10.21 -13.76 1.50
CA TYR A 114 -9.52 -12.69 0.80
C TYR A 114 -10.29 -12.20 -0.45
N ALA A 115 -10.91 -13.11 -1.22
CA ALA A 115 -11.58 -12.77 -2.47
C ALA A 115 -12.77 -11.82 -2.26
N TYR A 116 -13.49 -12.00 -1.14
CA TYR A 116 -14.63 -11.15 -0.79
C TYR A 116 -14.30 -10.07 0.26
N ASN A 117 -13.07 -10.03 0.76
CA ASN A 117 -12.66 -9.21 1.91
C ASN A 117 -13.63 -9.36 3.10
N LYS A 118 -13.93 -10.62 3.46
CA LYS A 118 -14.92 -10.93 4.52
C LYS A 118 -14.42 -11.99 5.47
N CYS A 119 -14.77 -11.84 6.72
CA CYS A 119 -14.65 -12.88 7.73
C CYS A 119 -15.77 -13.93 7.54
N THR A 120 -15.45 -15.19 7.83
CA THR A 120 -16.30 -16.34 7.47
C THR A 120 -17.19 -16.86 8.60
N GLN A 121 -17.12 -16.27 9.79
CA GLN A 121 -17.86 -16.71 10.99
C GLN A 121 -18.63 -15.54 11.62
N ASP A 122 -19.56 -15.85 12.52
CA ASP A 122 -20.35 -14.82 13.22
C ASP A 122 -19.52 -13.98 14.23
N ASP A 123 -18.38 -14.51 14.70
CA ASP A 123 -17.37 -13.75 15.45
C ASP A 123 -16.18 -13.40 14.54
N ASP A 124 -16.18 -12.15 14.08
CA ASP A 124 -15.16 -11.60 13.19
C ASP A 124 -13.83 -11.34 13.92
N SER A 125 -13.80 -11.38 15.25
CA SER A 125 -12.67 -10.85 16.02
C SER A 125 -11.33 -11.55 15.70
N PRO A 126 -11.22 -12.89 15.60
CA PRO A 126 -9.97 -13.55 15.19
C PRO A 126 -9.55 -13.19 13.75
N CYS A 127 -10.51 -12.97 12.86
CA CYS A 127 -10.26 -12.61 11.47
C CYS A 127 -9.77 -11.16 11.34
N GLU A 128 -10.38 -10.22 12.06
CA GLU A 128 -9.93 -8.82 12.11
C GLU A 128 -8.54 -8.69 12.72
N ASN A 129 -8.23 -9.46 13.76
CA ASN A 129 -6.88 -9.52 14.33
C ASN A 129 -5.88 -10.09 13.31
N TYR A 130 -6.23 -11.15 12.59
CA TYR A 130 -5.41 -11.67 11.49
C TYR A 130 -5.10 -10.59 10.44
N LYS A 131 -6.10 -9.81 10.01
CA LYS A 131 -5.93 -8.76 9.01
C LYS A 131 -4.90 -7.71 9.46
N GLN A 132 -4.83 -7.37 10.74
CA GLN A 132 -3.80 -6.49 11.29
C GLN A 132 -2.40 -7.14 11.25
N PHE A 133 -2.26 -8.41 11.61
CA PHE A 133 -0.97 -9.13 11.52
C PHE A 133 -0.42 -9.22 10.08
N VAL A 134 -1.31 -9.25 9.07
CA VAL A 134 -0.94 -9.28 7.65
C VAL A 134 -1.17 -7.96 6.92
N TRP A 135 -1.37 -6.85 7.64
CA TRP A 135 -1.51 -5.54 7.02
C TRP A 135 -0.24 -5.20 6.25
N TRP A 136 -0.36 -4.84 4.98
CA TRP A 136 0.77 -4.74 4.07
C TRP A 136 1.80 -3.70 4.51
N GLU A 137 1.35 -2.59 5.11
CA GLU A 137 2.24 -1.55 5.59
C GLU A 137 2.92 -2.05 6.87
N GLY A 138 4.23 -2.25 6.76
CA GLY A 138 5.09 -2.65 7.85
C GLY A 138 5.70 -1.42 8.53
N GLY A 139 6.51 -1.66 9.55
CA GLY A 139 7.08 -0.62 10.37
C GLY A 139 7.47 -1.16 11.74
N LYS A 140 7.64 -0.26 12.70
CA LYS A 140 7.93 -0.65 14.07
C LYS A 140 6.75 -1.39 14.67
N PHE A 141 7.06 -2.29 15.60
CA PHE A 141 6.04 -3.03 16.34
C PHE A 141 6.58 -3.41 17.71
N GLY A 142 5.70 -3.80 18.62
CA GLY A 142 6.09 -4.33 19.92
C GLY A 142 5.00 -5.25 20.44
N CYS A 143 5.38 -6.34 21.10
CA CYS A 143 4.43 -7.33 21.60
C CYS A 143 4.60 -7.59 23.09
N LYS A 144 3.53 -8.05 23.72
CA LYS A 144 3.46 -8.45 25.11
C LYS A 144 2.82 -9.83 25.21
N MET A 145 3.38 -10.69 26.06
CA MET A 145 2.80 -11.98 26.38
C MET A 145 2.15 -11.96 27.76
N THR A 146 0.88 -12.36 27.83
CA THR A 146 0.06 -12.33 29.03
C THR A 146 -0.64 -13.67 29.21
N THR A 147 -0.54 -14.26 30.40
CA THR A 147 -1.31 -15.44 30.78
C THR A 147 -2.51 -15.01 31.64
N CYS A 148 -3.71 -15.30 31.17
CA CYS A 148 -4.97 -15.02 31.88
C CYS A 148 -5.43 -16.26 32.65
N LYS A 149 -5.64 -16.13 33.97
CA LYS A 149 -6.08 -17.23 34.84
C LYS A 149 -7.37 -16.87 35.58
N THR A 150 -8.38 -17.74 35.50
CA THR A 150 -9.58 -17.69 36.36
C THR A 150 -9.68 -18.97 37.17
N PRO A 151 -9.56 -18.91 38.51
CA PRO A 151 -9.77 -20.07 39.35
C PRO A 151 -11.21 -20.62 39.17
N PRO A 152 -11.43 -21.96 39.14
CA PRO A 152 -10.43 -23.01 39.32
C PRO A 152 -9.81 -23.58 38.03
N SER A 153 -10.29 -23.24 36.83
CA SER A 153 -10.00 -24.05 35.63
C SER A 153 -9.73 -23.31 34.32
N TYR A 154 -9.83 -21.98 34.27
CA TYR A 154 -9.55 -21.24 33.03
C TYR A 154 -8.10 -20.76 33.01
N VAL A 155 -7.37 -21.12 31.96
CA VAL A 155 -6.07 -20.54 31.65
C VAL A 155 -5.98 -20.31 30.15
N ALA A 156 -5.48 -19.15 29.75
CA ALA A 156 -5.19 -18.83 28.35
C ALA A 156 -3.92 -17.98 28.25
N THR A 157 -3.19 -18.17 27.15
CA THR A 157 -2.05 -17.31 26.78
C THR A 157 -2.46 -16.39 25.65
N LEU A 158 -2.10 -15.11 25.75
CA LEU A 158 -2.21 -14.13 24.69
C LEU A 158 -0.82 -13.61 24.32
N LEU A 159 -0.51 -13.59 23.02
CA LEU A 159 0.54 -12.76 22.46
C LEU A 159 -0.12 -11.58 21.75
N THR A 160 -0.02 -10.39 22.34
CA THR A 160 -0.61 -9.17 21.79
C THR A 160 0.48 -8.30 21.22
N CYS A 161 0.27 -7.77 20.04
CA CYS A 161 1.20 -6.88 19.35
C CYS A 161 0.52 -5.55 19.03
N ALA A 162 1.26 -4.47 19.19
CA ALA A 162 0.91 -3.16 18.67
C ALA A 162 1.83 -2.84 17.48
N PHE A 163 1.25 -2.23 16.45
CA PHE A 163 1.90 -1.93 15.19
C PHE A 163 1.87 -0.42 14.96
N GLU A 164 2.99 0.14 14.50
CA GLU A 164 3.06 1.54 14.06
C GLU A 164 2.02 1.84 12.98
N LYS A 165 1.75 0.86 12.12
CA LYS A 165 0.80 0.95 11.02
C LYS A 165 -0.45 0.14 11.32
N ALA A 166 -1.48 0.85 11.74
CA ALA A 166 -2.80 0.29 11.94
C ALA A 166 -3.47 -0.02 10.59
N ILE A 167 -4.23 -1.11 10.55
CA ILE A 167 -5.14 -1.37 9.44
C ILE A 167 -6.13 -0.21 9.29
N ASN A 168 -6.33 0.24 8.05
CA ASN A 168 -7.38 1.19 7.74
C ASN A 168 -8.72 0.42 7.65
N PRO A 169 -9.74 0.73 8.49
CA PRO A 169 -11.02 0.03 8.48
C PRO A 169 -11.79 0.19 7.16
N ASP A 170 -11.52 1.27 6.42
CA ASP A 170 -12.12 1.55 5.11
C ASP A 170 -11.30 0.95 3.94
N ALA A 171 -10.16 0.33 4.22
CA ALA A 171 -9.37 -0.33 3.19
C ALA A 171 -10.03 -1.64 2.70
N GLY A 172 -9.69 -2.00 1.46
CA GLY A 172 -10.02 -3.31 0.89
C GLY A 172 -9.22 -4.43 1.55
N GLN A 173 -8.65 -5.31 0.74
CA GLN A 173 -7.83 -6.41 1.24
C GLN A 173 -6.60 -5.90 2.03
N PRO A 174 -6.13 -6.65 3.04
CA PRO A 174 -5.03 -6.21 3.91
C PRO A 174 -3.68 -6.13 3.19
N PHE A 175 -3.55 -6.76 2.01
CA PHE A 175 -2.38 -6.71 1.15
C PHE A 175 -2.79 -6.98 -0.29
N ALA A 176 -1.89 -6.76 -1.26
CA ALA A 176 -2.09 -7.11 -2.65
C ALA A 176 -1.45 -8.47 -2.96
N THR A 177 -2.20 -9.40 -3.55
CA THR A 177 -1.66 -10.67 -4.05
C THR A 177 -0.84 -10.47 -5.32
N GLY A 178 0.22 -11.26 -5.51
CA GLY A 178 0.99 -11.26 -6.75
C GLY A 178 2.40 -11.80 -6.57
N THR A 179 3.25 -11.56 -7.57
CA THR A 179 4.68 -11.86 -7.46
C THR A 179 5.29 -11.03 -6.33
N GLN A 180 6.05 -11.69 -5.47
CA GLN A 180 6.61 -11.07 -4.27
C GLN A 180 7.46 -9.85 -4.63
N CYS A 181 7.34 -8.78 -3.83
CA CYS A 181 8.10 -7.54 -3.96
C CYS A 181 7.91 -6.72 -5.25
N THR A 182 6.92 -7.01 -6.10
CA THR A 182 6.70 -6.19 -7.32
C THR A 182 6.10 -4.82 -7.05
N PHE A 183 5.57 -4.57 -5.85
CA PHE A 183 4.98 -3.30 -5.44
C PHE A 183 5.58 -2.80 -4.11
N CYS A 184 6.89 -2.96 -3.94
CA CYS A 184 7.60 -2.35 -2.81
C CYS A 184 7.65 -0.83 -2.94
N SER A 185 7.46 -0.12 -1.81
CA SER A 185 7.61 1.34 -1.78
C SER A 185 9.06 1.74 -2.02
N SER A 186 9.26 2.92 -2.62
CA SER A 186 10.60 3.47 -2.87
C SER A 186 11.46 3.49 -1.61
N GLY A 187 12.73 3.12 -1.73
CA GLY A 187 13.68 3.07 -0.61
C GLY A 187 13.70 1.75 0.17
N THR A 188 12.85 0.78 -0.20
CA THR A 188 12.89 -0.58 0.36
C THR A 188 13.46 -1.59 -0.63
N THR A 189 13.94 -2.71 -0.10
CA THR A 189 14.53 -3.82 -0.87
C THR A 189 13.77 -5.11 -0.60
N CYS A 190 13.78 -6.02 -1.57
CA CYS A 190 13.17 -7.33 -1.38
C CYS A 190 14.08 -8.21 -0.53
N ALA A 191 13.65 -8.51 0.69
CA ALA A 191 14.32 -9.43 1.59
C ALA A 191 13.32 -10.48 2.07
N ASN A 192 13.63 -11.76 1.84
CA ASN A 192 12.76 -12.88 2.21
C ASN A 192 11.29 -12.66 1.81
N LYS A 193 11.05 -12.23 0.55
CA LYS A 193 9.71 -12.01 -0.02
C LYS A 193 8.93 -10.83 0.59
N LEU A 194 9.60 -9.95 1.31
CA LEU A 194 9.05 -8.74 1.93
C LEU A 194 9.83 -7.49 1.49
N CYS A 195 9.18 -6.33 1.53
CA CYS A 195 9.77 -5.01 1.32
C CYS A 195 10.37 -4.50 2.64
N CYS A 196 11.68 -4.69 2.83
CA CYS A 196 12.41 -4.30 4.03
C CYS A 196 13.21 -3.01 3.82
N ASP A 197 13.33 -2.22 4.88
CA ASP A 197 14.37 -1.20 5.00
C ASP A 197 15.73 -1.92 4.99
N GLY A 198 16.54 -1.64 3.97
CA GLY A 198 17.93 -2.09 3.91
C GLY A 198 18.85 -0.87 3.92
N PRO A 199 20.17 -1.07 4.13
CA PRO A 199 21.11 -0.12 3.54
C PRO A 199 20.67 -0.01 2.08
N ILE A 200 20.46 1.23 1.59
CA ILE A 200 20.33 1.47 0.15
C ILE A 200 21.41 0.58 -0.47
N PRO A 201 21.07 -0.46 -1.24
CA PRO A 201 22.11 -1.12 -1.99
C PRO A 201 22.67 0.02 -2.84
N SER A 202 23.91 0.45 -2.59
CA SER A 202 24.70 1.09 -3.63
C SER A 202 24.43 0.23 -4.86
N PRO A 203 23.82 0.81 -5.90
CA PRO A 203 22.91 0.13 -6.80
C PRO A 203 23.44 -1.26 -7.11
N VAL A 204 22.90 -2.28 -6.44
CA VAL A 204 23.07 -3.62 -6.96
C VAL A 204 22.26 -3.58 -8.23
N GLU A 205 22.96 -3.72 -9.34
CA GLU A 205 22.44 -3.91 -10.68
C GLU A 205 21.52 -5.15 -10.74
N ASN A 206 20.40 -5.13 -10.04
CA ASN A 206 19.15 -5.50 -10.65
C ASN A 206 18.70 -4.25 -11.40
N SER A 207 19.45 -3.86 -12.43
CA SER A 207 19.19 -2.63 -13.16
C SER A 207 17.73 -2.73 -13.61
N CYS A 208 16.92 -1.73 -13.26
CA CYS A 208 15.59 -1.60 -13.86
C CYS A 208 15.74 -1.18 -15.33
N GLY A 209 16.78 -1.65 -16.03
CA GLY A 209 17.39 -1.08 -17.19
C GLY A 209 18.28 0.13 -16.88
N GLU A 210 19.23 0.37 -17.78
CA GLU A 210 19.96 1.62 -17.90
C GLU A 210 19.14 2.62 -18.73
N LYS A 211 19.42 3.92 -18.52
CA LYS A 211 18.87 4.98 -19.36
C LYS A 211 19.37 4.78 -20.80
N PRO A 212 18.48 4.71 -21.81
CA PRO A 212 18.90 4.66 -23.20
C PRO A 212 19.77 5.86 -23.58
N THR A 213 20.75 5.68 -24.46
CA THR A 213 21.66 6.75 -24.89
C THR A 213 21.18 7.48 -26.16
N ASN A 214 20.19 6.91 -26.85
CA ASN A 214 19.63 7.41 -28.10
C ASN A 214 18.30 8.16 -27.90
N LEU A 215 18.24 8.97 -26.85
CA LEU A 215 17.04 9.73 -26.53
C LEU A 215 16.84 10.92 -27.47
N ILE A 216 15.62 11.06 -27.98
CA ILE A 216 15.18 12.15 -28.86
C ILE A 216 14.03 12.92 -28.22
N PRO A 217 13.90 14.23 -28.50
CA PRO A 217 12.82 15.03 -27.94
C PRO A 217 11.46 14.61 -28.51
N LEU A 218 10.48 14.47 -27.63
CA LEU A 218 9.08 14.35 -27.96
C LEU A 218 8.43 15.72 -27.75
N TYR A 219 7.95 16.34 -28.82
CA TYR A 219 7.31 17.65 -28.74
C TYR A 219 5.83 17.53 -28.41
N ARG A 220 5.32 18.50 -27.64
CA ARG A 220 3.90 18.62 -27.31
C ARG A 220 3.30 19.86 -27.96
N LEU A 221 2.21 19.65 -28.68
CA LEU A 221 1.42 20.70 -29.29
C LEU A 221 -0.03 20.59 -28.82
N VAL A 222 -0.66 21.72 -28.49
CA VAL A 222 -2.04 21.76 -27.97
C VAL A 222 -2.91 22.63 -28.87
N HIS A 223 -4.01 22.08 -29.36
CA HIS A 223 -4.91 22.84 -30.22
C HIS A 223 -5.52 24.03 -29.47
N THR A 224 -5.41 25.24 -30.03
CA THR A 224 -5.78 26.50 -29.35
C THR A 224 -7.25 26.59 -28.90
N THR A 225 -8.18 26.02 -29.65
CA THR A 225 -9.62 25.99 -29.28
C THR A 225 -10.09 24.67 -28.68
N ARG A 226 -9.67 23.53 -29.25
CA ARG A 226 -10.11 22.19 -28.85
C ARG A 226 -9.40 21.67 -27.60
N ASN A 227 -8.19 22.17 -27.32
CA ASN A 227 -7.29 21.72 -26.26
C ASN A 227 -6.96 20.21 -26.31
N ASP A 228 -7.05 19.57 -27.47
CA ASP A 228 -6.48 18.24 -27.67
C ASP A 228 -4.96 18.32 -27.89
N THR A 229 -4.25 17.32 -27.40
CA THR A 229 -2.79 17.25 -27.48
C THR A 229 -2.32 16.38 -28.63
N MET A 230 -1.35 16.88 -29.39
CA MET A 230 -0.58 16.12 -30.37
C MET A 230 0.87 15.99 -29.89
N LEU A 231 1.37 14.75 -29.91
CA LEU A 231 2.76 14.41 -29.63
C LEU A 231 3.47 14.01 -30.93
N THR A 232 4.68 14.51 -31.15
CA THR A 232 5.49 14.17 -32.33
C THR A 232 6.99 14.31 -32.07
N THR A 233 7.79 13.46 -32.69
CA THR A 233 9.26 13.57 -32.76
C THR A 233 9.73 14.23 -34.05
N SER A 234 8.83 14.52 -35.00
CA SER A 234 9.16 15.12 -36.30
C SER A 234 9.04 16.64 -36.24
N GLU A 235 10.13 17.33 -36.58
CA GLU A 235 10.17 18.78 -36.69
C GLU A 235 9.25 19.30 -37.82
N GLU A 236 9.19 18.58 -38.94
CA GLU A 236 8.28 18.90 -40.05
C GLU A 236 6.81 18.83 -39.59
N ARG A 237 6.44 17.77 -38.87
CA ARG A 237 5.07 17.60 -38.34
C ARG A 237 4.74 18.67 -37.30
N ARG A 238 5.72 19.08 -36.49
CA ARG A 238 5.58 20.19 -35.53
C ARG A 238 5.24 21.51 -36.26
N ILE A 239 5.97 21.85 -37.34
CA ILE A 239 5.69 23.03 -38.16
C ILE A 239 4.30 22.95 -38.81
N GLU A 240 3.93 21.79 -39.35
CA GLU A 240 2.61 21.58 -39.97
C GLU A 240 1.46 21.80 -38.96
N LEU A 241 1.61 21.28 -37.74
CA LEU A 241 0.61 21.41 -36.68
C LEU A 241 0.48 22.86 -36.19
N ILE A 242 1.57 23.63 -36.12
CA ILE A 242 1.52 25.07 -35.82
C ILE A 242 0.66 25.80 -36.86
N GLY A 243 0.83 25.47 -38.14
CA GLY A 243 -0.02 25.97 -39.23
C GLY A 243 -1.51 25.57 -39.11
N LYS A 244 -1.83 24.54 -38.32
CA LYS A 244 -3.17 24.03 -38.06
C LYS A 244 -3.73 24.46 -36.70
N SER A 245 -3.34 25.64 -36.21
CA SER A 245 -3.84 26.24 -34.96
C SER A 245 -3.47 25.48 -33.68
N TYR A 246 -2.37 24.73 -33.69
CA TYR A 246 -1.79 24.20 -32.47
C TYR A 246 -0.75 25.16 -31.90
N ALA A 247 -0.88 25.44 -30.61
CA ALA A 247 0.15 26.12 -29.85
C ALA A 247 1.25 25.12 -29.49
N ASP A 248 2.49 25.47 -29.82
CA ASP A 248 3.66 24.70 -29.43
C ASP A 248 3.95 24.90 -27.93
N LYS A 249 3.99 23.80 -27.19
CA LYS A 249 4.28 23.79 -25.74
C LYS A 249 5.70 23.31 -25.45
N GLY A 250 6.53 23.12 -26.47
CA GLY A 250 7.92 22.71 -26.32
C GLY A 250 8.09 21.20 -26.13
N ILE A 251 9.19 20.83 -25.46
CA ILE A 251 9.56 19.44 -25.22
C ILE A 251 8.67 18.88 -24.11
N PHE A 252 7.93 17.83 -24.45
CA PHE A 252 7.12 17.06 -23.50
C PHE A 252 7.97 16.16 -22.60
N GLY A 253 9.07 15.67 -23.17
CA GLY A 253 10.03 14.77 -22.55
C GLY A 253 10.89 14.16 -23.65
N TYR A 254 11.76 13.24 -23.26
CA TYR A 254 12.59 12.49 -24.19
C TYR A 254 12.12 11.04 -24.27
N ILE A 255 12.29 10.42 -25.44
CA ILE A 255 11.96 9.01 -25.71
C ILE A 255 13.12 8.33 -26.44
N ALA A 256 13.29 7.02 -26.27
CA ALA A 256 14.30 6.29 -27.01
C ALA A 256 13.90 6.16 -28.48
N LYS A 257 14.83 6.48 -29.39
CA LYS A 257 14.58 6.41 -30.84
C LYS A 257 14.44 4.96 -31.31
N ASP A 258 15.33 4.10 -30.83
CA ASP A 258 15.43 2.69 -31.22
C ASP A 258 15.24 1.79 -30.01
N MET A 259 14.77 0.56 -30.26
CA MET A 259 14.61 -0.46 -29.23
C MET A 259 15.98 -1.01 -28.85
N ASP A 260 16.45 -0.68 -27.65
CA ASP A 260 17.59 -1.37 -27.03
C ASP A 260 17.13 -2.07 -25.75
N ALA A 261 16.61 -3.29 -25.92
CA ALA A 261 16.15 -4.14 -24.82
C ALA A 261 17.32 -4.65 -23.95
N THR A 262 18.57 -4.54 -24.42
CA THR A 262 19.76 -4.94 -23.67
C THR A 262 20.05 -3.90 -22.59
N ALA A 263 20.00 -2.63 -22.95
CA ALA A 263 20.13 -1.52 -22.00
C ALA A 263 18.87 -1.37 -21.15
N CYS A 264 17.68 -1.37 -21.77
CA CYS A 264 16.40 -1.14 -21.08
C CYS A 264 15.37 -2.22 -21.45
N PRO A 265 15.25 -3.30 -20.65
CA PRO A 265 14.35 -4.42 -20.96
C PRO A 265 12.86 -4.05 -20.85
N TYR A 266 12.55 -2.88 -20.29
CA TYR A 266 11.18 -2.39 -20.10
C TYR A 266 10.69 -1.49 -21.24
N LEU A 267 11.51 -1.24 -22.27
CA LEU A 267 11.09 -0.43 -23.42
C LEU A 267 9.85 -1.03 -24.08
N LYS A 268 8.86 -0.17 -24.27
CA LYS A 268 7.63 -0.42 -25.02
C LYS A 268 7.48 0.63 -26.11
N PRO A 269 6.95 0.25 -27.28
CA PRO A 269 6.69 1.22 -28.33
C PRO A 269 5.67 2.26 -27.84
N LEU A 270 5.98 3.55 -28.02
CA LEU A 270 5.00 4.61 -27.86
C LEU A 270 4.17 4.71 -29.14
N ILE A 271 2.96 4.17 -29.09
CA ILE A 271 2.07 4.04 -30.24
C ILE A 271 1.09 5.20 -30.24
N ALA A 272 1.02 5.93 -31.36
CA ALA A 272 -0.06 6.86 -31.62
C ALA A 272 -1.18 6.13 -32.35
N LEU A 273 -2.37 6.16 -31.75
CA LEU A 273 -3.60 5.60 -32.28
C LEU A 273 -4.49 6.74 -32.75
N LYS A 274 -4.99 6.66 -33.98
CA LYS A 274 -5.90 7.65 -34.58
C LYS A 274 -7.29 7.07 -34.71
N ARG A 275 -8.32 7.85 -34.38
CA ARG A 275 -9.72 7.44 -34.59
C ARG A 275 -10.08 7.48 -36.08
N LYS A 276 -10.68 6.43 -36.63
CA LYS A 276 -10.99 6.35 -38.09
C LYS A 276 -11.80 7.54 -38.62
N ALA A 277 -12.79 7.99 -37.84
CA ALA A 277 -13.75 9.01 -38.26
C ALA A 277 -13.37 10.45 -37.85
N ALA A 278 -12.21 10.68 -37.22
CA ALA A 278 -11.83 12.00 -36.71
C ALA A 278 -10.31 12.19 -36.61
N GLU A 279 -9.85 13.43 -36.70
CA GLU A 279 -8.47 13.82 -36.34
C GLU A 279 -8.30 13.85 -34.81
N LEU A 280 -8.48 12.69 -34.17
CA LEU A 280 -8.33 12.46 -32.74
C LEU A 280 -7.28 11.39 -32.52
N TYR A 281 -6.32 11.72 -31.66
CA TYR A 281 -5.19 10.87 -31.35
C TYR A 281 -5.18 10.50 -29.87
N VAL A 282 -4.71 9.29 -29.60
CA VAL A 282 -4.40 8.80 -28.26
C VAL A 282 -3.05 8.09 -28.30
N TYR A 283 -2.28 8.22 -27.23
CA TYR A 283 -0.91 7.71 -27.13
C TYR A 283 -0.82 6.69 -26.02
N VAL A 284 -0.32 5.49 -26.33
CA VAL A 284 -0.26 4.35 -25.42
C VAL A 284 1.07 3.62 -25.53
N ALA A 285 1.50 2.98 -24.44
CA ALA A 285 2.68 2.11 -24.42
C ALA A 285 2.35 0.68 -23.94
N ALA A 286 1.31 0.51 -23.12
CA ALA A 286 0.86 -0.80 -22.66
C ALA A 286 -0.13 -1.43 -23.67
N GLU A 287 -0.01 -2.74 -23.90
CA GLU A 287 -0.80 -3.45 -24.92
C GLU A 287 -2.28 -3.51 -24.56
N GLU A 288 -2.60 -3.59 -23.26
CA GLU A 288 -3.97 -3.59 -22.74
C GLU A 288 -4.73 -2.31 -23.14
N PHE A 289 -4.09 -1.15 -23.06
CA PHE A 289 -4.70 0.12 -23.47
C PHE A 289 -4.86 0.18 -24.99
N LYS A 290 -3.90 -0.36 -25.75
CA LYS A 290 -4.02 -0.45 -27.21
C LYS A 290 -5.24 -1.27 -27.61
N ILE A 291 -5.43 -2.45 -27.01
CA ILE A 291 -6.59 -3.33 -27.25
C ILE A 291 -7.91 -2.59 -26.96
N GLU A 292 -7.98 -1.87 -25.84
CA GLU A 292 -9.15 -1.08 -25.47
C GLU A 292 -9.49 0.00 -26.53
N TYR A 293 -8.49 0.75 -27.00
CA TYR A 293 -8.71 1.79 -28.00
C TYR A 293 -9.04 1.24 -29.40
N GLU A 294 -8.42 0.14 -29.81
CA GLU A 294 -8.73 -0.55 -31.07
C GLU A 294 -10.20 -1.03 -31.10
N ALA A 295 -10.70 -1.57 -29.99
CA ALA A 295 -12.11 -1.90 -29.82
C ALA A 295 -13.04 -0.67 -29.94
N ASN A 296 -12.51 0.53 -29.68
CA ASN A 296 -13.22 1.82 -29.78
C ASN A 296 -12.96 2.57 -31.10
N SER A 297 -12.63 1.84 -32.18
CA SER A 297 -12.44 2.38 -33.54
C SER A 297 -11.22 3.30 -33.70
N TYR A 298 -10.17 3.07 -32.91
CA TYR A 298 -8.85 3.63 -33.18
C TYR A 298 -8.00 2.65 -33.98
N GLU A 299 -7.09 3.16 -34.80
CA GLU A 299 -6.13 2.39 -35.58
C GLU A 299 -4.72 2.92 -35.33
N VAL A 300 -3.72 2.04 -35.40
CA VAL A 300 -2.30 2.42 -35.30
C VAL A 300 -1.96 3.38 -36.42
N ALA A 301 -1.61 4.62 -36.08
CA ALA A 301 -1.19 5.63 -37.03
C ALA A 301 0.32 5.60 -37.24
N ASN A 302 1.08 5.58 -36.16
CA ASN A 302 2.53 5.44 -36.18
C ASN A 302 3.09 5.06 -34.79
N VAL A 303 4.35 4.61 -34.77
CA VAL A 303 5.16 4.46 -33.57
C VAL A 303 6.11 5.66 -33.50
N LEU A 304 6.12 6.37 -32.37
CA LEU A 304 6.92 7.59 -32.21
C LEU A 304 8.35 7.32 -31.73
N GLY A 305 8.54 6.18 -31.06
CA GLY A 305 9.78 5.75 -30.40
C GLY A 305 9.44 4.77 -29.29
N TYR A 306 10.26 4.73 -28.23
CA TYR A 306 10.11 3.81 -27.12
C TYR A 306 10.16 4.53 -25.77
N VAL A 307 9.31 4.08 -24.86
CA VAL A 307 9.14 4.61 -23.50
C VAL A 307 9.04 3.46 -22.52
N VAL A 308 8.96 3.74 -21.22
CA VAL A 308 8.71 2.72 -20.20
C VAL A 308 7.31 2.90 -19.59
N PRO A 309 6.64 1.81 -19.18
CA PRO A 309 5.29 1.90 -18.62
C PRO A 309 5.25 2.53 -17.22
N SER A 310 6.30 2.40 -16.42
CA SER A 310 6.30 2.80 -15.01
C SER A 310 7.49 3.67 -14.63
N GLU A 311 7.30 4.53 -13.62
CA GLU A 311 8.36 5.36 -13.04
C GLU A 311 9.46 4.50 -12.41
N GLY A 312 10.71 4.95 -12.52
CA GLY A 312 11.89 4.25 -12.01
C GLY A 312 12.46 3.22 -12.99
N GLN A 313 11.71 2.81 -14.01
CA GLN A 313 12.24 1.94 -15.06
C GLN A 313 13.21 2.74 -15.95
N CYS A 314 14.42 2.20 -16.12
CA CYS A 314 15.47 2.74 -16.98
C CYS A 314 15.80 4.20 -16.66
N ALA A 315 15.73 4.57 -15.38
CA ALA A 315 15.87 5.95 -14.89
C ALA A 315 14.87 6.96 -15.49
N ALA A 316 13.72 6.51 -15.99
CA ALA A 316 12.62 7.39 -16.40
C ALA A 316 11.80 7.83 -15.16
N SER A 317 11.44 9.11 -15.10
CA SER A 317 10.70 9.69 -13.97
C SER A 317 9.62 10.70 -14.38
N LEU A 318 9.57 11.08 -15.65
CA LEU A 318 8.65 12.11 -16.12
C LEU A 318 7.32 11.49 -16.55
N LYS A 319 6.32 11.48 -15.66
CA LYS A 319 5.00 10.88 -15.90
C LYS A 319 4.19 11.68 -16.91
N ALA A 320 3.64 11.01 -17.92
CA ALA A 320 2.64 11.59 -18.80
C ALA A 320 1.24 11.37 -18.22
N TYR A 321 0.59 12.42 -17.72
CA TYR A 321 -0.79 12.36 -17.26
C TYR A 321 -1.75 12.50 -18.44
N GLN A 322 -2.71 11.59 -18.57
CA GLN A 322 -3.74 11.62 -19.61
C GLN A 322 -5.09 12.01 -19.02
N PHE A 323 -5.71 13.03 -19.60
CA PHE A 323 -7.05 13.46 -19.29
C PHE A 323 -7.97 13.30 -20.50
N ARG A 324 -9.18 12.77 -20.28
CA ARG A 324 -10.24 12.69 -21.29
C ARG A 324 -11.17 13.88 -21.16
N ARG A 325 -11.55 14.46 -22.28
CA ARG A 325 -12.48 15.58 -22.35
C ARG A 325 -13.92 15.12 -22.61
N SER A 326 -14.83 15.38 -21.67
CA SER A 326 -16.16 14.76 -21.59
C SER A 326 -17.08 15.02 -22.78
N THR A 327 -17.04 16.21 -23.39
CA THR A 327 -17.96 16.59 -24.47
C THR A 327 -17.50 16.18 -25.88
N LEU A 328 -16.22 15.84 -26.08
CA LEU A 328 -15.64 15.68 -27.41
C LEU A 328 -14.78 14.42 -27.59
N ASN A 329 -14.62 13.58 -26.55
CA ASN A 329 -13.73 12.42 -26.57
C ASN A 329 -12.30 12.75 -27.04
N GLN A 330 -11.82 13.94 -26.66
CA GLN A 330 -10.47 14.43 -26.91
C GLN A 330 -9.56 14.10 -25.73
N TYR A 331 -8.27 13.94 -26.00
CA TYR A 331 -7.28 13.67 -24.96
C TYR A 331 -6.32 14.84 -24.79
N TYR A 332 -6.10 15.21 -23.53
CA TYR A 332 -5.11 16.19 -23.12
C TYR A 332 -4.04 15.49 -22.32
N TYR A 333 -2.78 15.77 -22.66
CA TYR A 333 -1.62 15.21 -21.99
C TYR A 333 -0.81 16.33 -21.35
N THR A 334 -0.32 16.12 -20.14
CA THR A 334 0.63 17.02 -19.48
C THR A 334 1.64 16.20 -18.68
N VAL A 335 2.86 16.71 -18.54
CA VAL A 335 3.88 16.15 -17.63
C VAL A 335 4.08 17.03 -16.40
N ASP A 336 3.44 18.21 -16.38
CA ASP A 336 3.52 19.14 -15.27
C ASP A 336 2.54 18.69 -14.19
N SER A 337 3.07 18.36 -13.02
CA SER A 337 2.28 17.90 -11.88
C SER A 337 1.38 19.01 -11.32
N VAL A 338 1.76 20.28 -11.47
CA VAL A 338 0.93 21.43 -11.05
C VAL A 338 -0.23 21.60 -12.02
N ASP A 339 0.01 21.59 -13.33
CA ASP A 339 -1.06 21.62 -14.36
C ASP A 339 -2.02 20.44 -14.18
N ALA A 340 -1.49 19.23 -13.91
CA ALA A 340 -2.31 18.06 -13.63
C ALA A 340 -3.18 18.24 -12.36
N ALA A 341 -2.61 18.77 -11.27
CA ALA A 341 -3.35 19.04 -10.03
C ALA A 341 -4.44 20.10 -10.23
N GLU A 342 -4.13 21.21 -10.92
CA GLU A 342 -5.10 22.25 -11.25
C GLU A 342 -6.27 21.73 -12.10
N ILE A 343 -6.00 20.81 -13.03
CA ILE A 343 -7.06 20.17 -13.82
C ILE A 343 -7.94 19.27 -12.95
N LEU A 344 -7.35 18.54 -12.00
CA LEU A 344 -8.07 17.66 -11.07
C LEU A 344 -8.96 18.42 -10.08
N GLU A 345 -8.58 19.63 -9.70
CA GLU A 345 -9.35 20.46 -8.76
C GLU A 345 -10.61 21.09 -9.38
N LYS A 346 -10.76 21.07 -10.71
CA LYS A 346 -11.94 21.63 -11.40
C LYS A 346 -13.20 20.80 -11.10
N LYS A 347 -14.05 21.29 -10.21
CA LYS A 347 -15.36 20.69 -9.84
C LYS A 347 -16.54 21.46 -10.48
N GLY A 348 -17.60 20.75 -10.89
CA GLY A 348 -18.86 21.34 -11.38
C GLY A 348 -19.66 20.43 -12.32
N THR A 349 -20.93 20.77 -12.60
CA THR A 349 -21.82 19.97 -13.46
C THR A 349 -21.34 19.81 -14.91
N PHE A 350 -20.37 20.65 -15.32
CA PHE A 350 -19.72 20.63 -16.63
C PHE A 350 -18.21 20.37 -16.50
N VAL A 351 -17.77 19.44 -15.62
CA VAL A 351 -16.35 19.07 -15.57
C VAL A 351 -15.91 18.64 -16.97
N VAL A 352 -15.00 19.42 -17.53
CA VAL A 352 -14.56 19.28 -18.91
C VAL A 352 -13.54 18.14 -19.03
N TYR A 353 -12.81 17.81 -17.97
CA TYR A 353 -11.71 16.84 -17.98
C TYR A 353 -11.87 15.77 -16.89
N SER A 354 -11.65 14.51 -17.24
CA SER A 354 -11.54 13.39 -16.30
C SER A 354 -10.18 12.74 -16.44
N LEU A 355 -9.45 12.53 -15.35
CA LEU A 355 -8.21 11.77 -15.37
C LEU A 355 -8.50 10.35 -15.85
N VAL A 356 -7.71 9.88 -16.83
CA VAL A 356 -7.78 8.50 -17.31
C VAL A 356 -6.76 7.66 -16.54
N HIS A 357 -5.46 7.96 -16.71
CA HIS A 357 -4.33 7.34 -16.02
C HIS A 357 -3.00 8.02 -16.41
N THR A 358 -1.86 7.41 -16.06
CA THR A 358 -0.53 7.73 -16.56
C THR A 358 -0.05 6.67 -17.56
N PRO A 359 -0.27 6.83 -18.87
CA PRO A 359 -0.04 5.77 -19.89
C PRO A 359 1.43 5.37 -20.11
N PHE A 360 2.38 6.23 -19.77
CA PHE A 360 3.82 5.99 -19.94
C PHE A 360 4.64 7.01 -19.15
N VAL A 361 5.94 6.72 -19.01
CA VAL A 361 6.93 7.58 -18.37
C VAL A 361 8.08 7.87 -19.34
N LEU A 362 8.57 9.11 -19.28
CA LEU A 362 9.57 9.71 -20.15
C LEU A 362 10.84 10.05 -19.37
N TRP A 363 11.89 10.44 -20.10
CA TRP A 363 13.11 10.99 -19.51
C TRP A 363 13.10 12.53 -19.55
N HIS A 364 13.68 13.17 -18.53
CA HIS A 364 13.79 14.63 -18.45
C HIS A 364 14.83 15.22 -19.40
N GLN A 365 15.86 14.45 -19.71
CA GLN A 365 17.04 14.88 -20.46
C GLN A 365 17.48 13.76 -21.40
N PRO A 366 18.13 14.09 -22.53
CA PRO A 366 18.63 13.09 -23.47
C PRO A 366 19.73 12.22 -22.86
#